data_AF-A0A7V7S8V0-F1
#
_entry.id   AF-A0A7V7S8V0-F1
#
_cell.length_a   1.000
_cell.length_b   1.000
_cell.length_c   1.000
_cell.angle_alpha   90.00
_cell.angle_beta   90.00
_cell.angle_gamma   90.00
#
_symmetry.space_group_name_H-M   'P 1'
#
loop_
_entity.id
_entity.type
_entity.pdbx_description
1 polymer ?
#
loop_
_entity_poly.entity_id
_entity_poly.type
_entity_poly.pdbx_seq_one_letter_code
_entity_poly.pdbx_strand_id
1 'polypeptide(L)'
;MANIYERLLGDSYKKLHPKLQKRYEITEENSFIGEGKMDEIYGGSFFVKLILKIASRFRMFFSERGKKVPFVIHNTAGLDKDGIEIVRWDRTFYFQDKERYFNAVMQLDEENNEIVDYFGEPHLLVSTLNFHIDELGAMHISSKKQWFYMFGRKIPLPKLLYGEAKIVESYDEELQCFRIHVQVRNPLIGSLFSYKGTFVERK
;
A
#
# COMPACT_ATOMS: atom_id res chain seq x y z
N MET A 1 1.35 -22.99 2.33
CA MET A 1 0.83 -22.34 3.57
C MET A 1 -0.11 -21.23 3.16
N ALA A 2 -1.14 -20.94 3.96
CA ALA A 2 -2.03 -19.79 3.70
C ALA A 2 -1.23 -18.49 3.87
N ASN A 3 -1.42 -17.53 2.97
CA ASN A 3 -0.72 -16.24 3.01
C ASN A 3 -1.20 -15.37 4.19
N ILE A 4 -0.46 -14.31 4.52
CA ILE A 4 -0.77 -13.42 5.66
C ILE A 4 -2.19 -12.82 5.60
N TYR A 5 -2.75 -12.58 4.42
CA TYR A 5 -4.07 -11.97 4.25
C TYR A 5 -5.19 -12.98 4.47
N GLU A 6 -5.02 -14.21 3.96
CA GLU A 6 -5.96 -15.30 4.21
C GLU A 6 -6.00 -15.66 5.69
N ARG A 7 -4.83 -15.67 6.36
CA ARG A 7 -4.73 -15.88 7.81
C ARG A 7 -5.43 -14.77 8.60
N LEU A 8 -5.26 -13.51 8.20
CA LEU A 8 -5.91 -12.35 8.83
C LEU A 8 -7.44 -12.36 8.65
N LEU A 9 -7.91 -12.58 7.42
CA LEU A 9 -9.33 -12.43 7.04
C LEU A 9 -10.15 -13.70 7.27
N GLY A 10 -9.51 -14.85 7.40
CA GLY A 10 -10.15 -16.16 7.54
C GLY A 10 -11.14 -16.43 6.42
N ASP A 11 -12.34 -16.91 6.77
CA ASP A 11 -13.39 -17.22 5.78
C ASP A 11 -13.85 -16.00 4.97
N SER A 12 -13.64 -14.77 5.45
CA SER A 12 -13.97 -13.58 4.67
C SER A 12 -13.11 -13.48 3.41
N TYR A 13 -11.89 -14.02 3.40
CA TYR A 13 -11.00 -14.01 2.24
C TYR A 13 -11.66 -14.60 0.99
N LYS A 14 -12.49 -15.64 1.17
CA LYS A 14 -13.23 -16.31 0.08
C LYS A 14 -14.27 -15.41 -0.60
N LYS A 15 -14.64 -14.28 0.04
CA LYS A 15 -15.56 -13.28 -0.53
C LYS A 15 -14.85 -12.30 -1.48
N LEU A 16 -13.52 -12.25 -1.49
CA LEU A 16 -12.79 -11.45 -2.47
C LEU A 16 -13.11 -11.92 -3.88
N HIS A 17 -13.05 -11.00 -4.83
CA HIS A 17 -13.05 -11.35 -6.23
C HIS A 17 -11.95 -12.39 -6.54
N PRO A 18 -12.19 -13.46 -7.33
CA PRO A 18 -11.21 -14.52 -7.56
C PRO A 18 -9.84 -14.03 -8.07
N LYS A 19 -9.84 -13.00 -8.92
CA LYS A 19 -8.61 -12.35 -9.39
C LYS A 19 -7.84 -11.61 -8.29
N LEU A 20 -8.55 -11.04 -7.31
CA LEU A 20 -7.91 -10.45 -6.13
C LEU A 20 -7.40 -11.54 -5.19
N GLN A 21 -8.14 -12.63 -4.99
CA GLN A 21 -7.65 -13.78 -4.20
C GLN A 21 -6.32 -14.27 -4.74
N LYS A 22 -6.21 -14.46 -6.07
CA LYS A 22 -4.95 -14.87 -6.69
C LYS A 22 -3.83 -13.83 -6.53
N ARG A 23 -4.15 -12.54 -6.66
CA ARG A 23 -3.18 -11.45 -6.48
C ARG A 23 -2.65 -11.36 -5.04
N TYR A 24 -3.48 -11.64 -4.04
CA TYR A 24 -3.11 -11.62 -2.62
C TYR A 24 -2.52 -12.96 -2.15
N GLU A 25 -2.56 -14.01 -2.97
CA GLU A 25 -1.92 -15.31 -2.75
C GLU A 25 -0.39 -15.24 -2.94
N ILE A 26 0.23 -14.30 -2.22
CA ILE A 26 1.67 -14.04 -2.28
C ILE A 26 2.34 -14.92 -1.21
N THR A 27 3.26 -15.76 -1.65
CA THR A 27 4.04 -16.69 -0.81
C THR A 27 5.50 -16.64 -1.26
N GLU A 28 6.39 -17.36 -0.58
CA GLU A 28 7.82 -17.39 -0.99
C GLU A 28 7.99 -17.94 -2.42
N GLU A 29 7.07 -18.78 -2.88
CA GLU A 29 7.07 -19.38 -4.23
C GLU A 29 6.30 -18.51 -5.24
N ASN A 30 5.34 -17.72 -4.78
CA ASN A 30 4.45 -16.92 -5.62
C ASN A 30 4.65 -15.43 -5.39
N SER A 31 5.09 -14.73 -6.43
CA SER A 31 5.13 -13.27 -6.46
C SER A 31 4.05 -12.74 -7.40
N PHE A 32 3.68 -11.47 -7.20
CA PHE A 32 2.76 -10.77 -8.09
C PHE A 32 3.48 -9.58 -8.71
N ILE A 33 3.51 -9.52 -10.04
CA ILE A 33 3.98 -8.35 -10.78
C ILE A 33 2.81 -7.79 -11.58
N GLY A 34 2.55 -6.50 -11.43
CA GLY A 34 1.52 -5.80 -12.18
C GLY A 34 2.07 -4.56 -12.88
N GLU A 35 1.58 -4.29 -14.08
CA GLU A 35 1.91 -3.09 -14.85
C GLU A 35 0.66 -2.37 -15.35
N GLY A 36 0.72 -1.04 -15.39
CA GLY A 36 -0.43 -0.24 -15.79
C GLY A 36 -0.16 1.25 -15.72
N LYS A 37 -1.23 2.00 -15.43
CA LYS A 37 -1.20 3.46 -15.38
C LYS A 37 -2.11 4.00 -14.29
N MET A 38 -1.61 5.01 -13.59
CA MET A 38 -2.42 5.86 -12.75
C MET A 38 -3.09 6.91 -13.62
N ASP A 39 -4.42 6.84 -13.73
CA ASP A 39 -5.22 7.81 -14.46
C ASP A 39 -4.98 9.22 -13.92
N GLU A 40 -4.88 9.33 -12.60
CA GLU A 40 -4.64 10.60 -11.93
C GLU A 40 -3.94 10.40 -10.58
N ILE A 41 -2.93 11.24 -10.33
CA ILE A 41 -2.28 11.43 -9.04
C ILE A 41 -2.49 12.89 -8.64
N TYR A 42 -3.22 13.12 -7.56
CA TYR A 42 -3.73 14.43 -7.13
C TYR A 42 -3.66 14.61 -5.61
N GLY A 43 -4.15 15.74 -5.11
CA GLY A 43 -4.15 16.06 -3.67
C GLY A 43 -2.83 16.65 -3.17
N GLY A 44 -2.82 17.08 -1.91
CA GLY A 44 -1.70 17.79 -1.30
C GLY A 44 -1.72 19.29 -1.58
N SER A 45 -1.76 20.09 -0.52
CA SER A 45 -1.47 21.52 -0.59
C SER A 45 -0.02 21.78 -0.99
N PHE A 46 0.33 23.02 -1.31
CA PHE A 46 1.71 23.39 -1.65
C PHE A 46 2.70 23.01 -0.53
N PHE A 47 2.36 23.28 0.73
CA PHE A 47 3.18 22.93 1.90
C PHE A 47 3.31 21.40 2.07
N VAL A 48 2.21 20.66 1.88
CA VAL A 48 2.25 19.20 1.91
C VAL A 48 3.22 18.67 0.86
N LYS A 49 3.17 19.18 -0.38
CA LYS A 49 4.08 18.75 -1.45
C LYS A 49 5.55 18.99 -1.08
N LEU A 50 5.86 20.08 -0.36
CA LEU A 50 7.22 20.35 0.11
C LEU A 50 7.68 19.31 1.15
N ILE A 51 6.82 18.96 2.11
CA ILE A 51 7.10 17.90 3.10
C ILE A 51 7.29 16.54 2.40
N LEU A 52 6.38 16.19 1.48
CA LEU A 52 6.44 14.95 0.71
C LEU A 52 7.69 14.88 -0.18
N LYS A 53 8.22 16.03 -0.65
CA LYS A 53 9.47 16.07 -1.41
C LYS A 53 10.64 15.54 -0.57
N ILE A 54 10.69 15.87 0.71
CA ILE A 54 11.69 15.33 1.65
C ILE A 54 11.45 13.83 1.86
N ALA A 55 10.18 13.44 2.07
CA ALA A 55 9.81 12.04 2.24
C ALA A 55 10.17 11.16 1.02
N SER A 56 10.22 11.74 -0.18
CA SER A 56 10.54 11.02 -1.42
C SER A 56 11.95 10.46 -1.45
N ARG A 57 12.87 11.03 -0.67
CA ARG A 57 14.24 10.52 -0.51
C ARG A 57 14.29 9.18 0.22
N PHE A 58 13.22 8.81 0.94
CA PHE A 58 13.12 7.58 1.72
C PHE A 58 12.21 6.53 1.06
N ARG A 59 11.93 6.64 -0.26
CA ARG A 59 11.07 5.70 -1.02
C ARG A 59 9.68 5.47 -0.40
N MET A 60 9.15 6.48 0.29
CA MET A 60 7.92 6.38 1.08
C MET A 60 6.76 7.17 0.47
N PHE A 61 6.95 8.45 0.21
CA PHE A 61 5.90 9.30 -0.34
C PHE A 61 6.49 10.27 -1.34
N PHE A 62 5.74 10.72 -2.33
CA PHE A 62 6.26 11.62 -3.37
C PHE A 62 5.36 12.83 -3.62
N SER A 63 5.99 13.91 -4.06
CA SER A 63 5.37 15.23 -4.23
C SER A 63 4.73 15.42 -5.61
N GLU A 64 5.14 14.60 -6.56
CA GLU A 64 4.77 14.66 -7.96
C GLU A 64 3.29 14.32 -8.16
N ARG A 65 2.67 15.01 -9.12
CA ARG A 65 1.26 14.88 -9.50
C ARG A 65 1.20 14.82 -11.01
N GLY A 66 0.20 14.14 -11.55
CA GLY A 66 0.12 13.92 -12.99
C GLY A 66 -1.08 13.08 -13.39
N LYS A 67 -1.27 12.95 -14.70
CA LYS A 67 -2.28 12.09 -15.31
C LYS A 67 -1.61 11.06 -16.20
N LYS A 68 -2.20 9.88 -16.30
CA LYS A 68 -1.68 8.76 -17.12
C LYS A 68 -0.22 8.43 -16.78
N VAL A 69 0.10 8.33 -15.49
CA VAL A 69 1.45 8.05 -14.99
C VAL A 69 1.67 6.53 -15.04
N PRO A 70 2.64 6.01 -15.83
CA PRO A 70 2.93 4.58 -15.83
C PRO A 70 3.31 4.09 -14.44
N PHE A 71 2.86 2.87 -14.13
CA PHE A 71 2.92 2.29 -12.80
C PHE A 71 3.29 0.81 -12.89
N VAL A 72 4.20 0.40 -12.01
CA VAL A 72 4.55 -1.00 -11.80
C VAL A 72 4.44 -1.31 -10.32
N ILE A 73 3.88 -2.48 -10.01
CA ILE A 73 3.83 -3.03 -8.66
C ILE A 73 4.48 -4.41 -8.67
N HIS A 74 5.29 -4.68 -7.66
CA HIS A 74 5.88 -5.97 -7.43
C HIS A 74 5.69 -6.33 -5.96
N ASN A 75 4.94 -7.40 -5.73
CA ASN A 75 4.70 -7.93 -4.40
C ASN A 75 5.41 -9.28 -4.25
N THR A 76 6.25 -9.41 -3.23
CA THR A 76 7.02 -10.63 -2.94
C THR A 76 6.88 -10.99 -1.47
N ALA A 77 6.73 -12.27 -1.14
CA ALA A 77 6.89 -12.72 0.23
C ALA A 77 8.30 -13.25 0.46
N GLY A 78 8.71 -13.22 1.72
CA GLY A 78 9.98 -13.78 2.17
C GLY A 78 10.03 -13.79 3.68
N LEU A 79 11.17 -14.23 4.21
CA LEU A 79 11.47 -14.13 5.63
C LEU A 79 12.36 -12.92 5.90
N ASP A 80 12.12 -12.23 7.00
CA ASP A 80 13.06 -11.24 7.51
C ASP A 80 14.27 -11.92 8.20
N LYS A 81 15.16 -11.12 8.79
CA LYS A 81 16.37 -11.64 9.45
C LYS A 81 16.08 -12.49 10.69
N ASP A 82 14.91 -12.31 11.29
CA ASP A 82 14.47 -13.00 12.48
C ASP A 82 13.57 -14.22 12.14
N GLY A 83 13.44 -14.54 10.84
CA GLY A 83 12.65 -15.67 10.34
C GLY A 83 11.14 -15.40 10.29
N ILE A 84 10.73 -14.13 10.37
CA ILE A 84 9.33 -13.73 10.34
C ILE A 84 8.88 -13.57 8.89
N GLU A 85 7.72 -14.14 8.57
CA GLU A 85 7.03 -13.96 7.28
C GLU A 85 6.69 -12.48 7.04
N ILE A 86 7.18 -11.94 5.91
CA ILE A 86 6.93 -10.58 5.45
C ILE A 86 6.49 -10.57 3.99
N VAL A 87 5.67 -9.59 3.63
CA VAL A 87 5.29 -9.30 2.24
C VAL A 87 5.76 -7.91 1.87
N ARG A 88 6.67 -7.81 0.89
CA ARG A 88 7.15 -6.56 0.33
C ARG A 88 6.21 -6.08 -0.76
N TRP A 89 5.92 -4.78 -0.76
CA TRP A 89 5.11 -4.08 -1.74
C TRP A 89 5.96 -2.98 -2.37
N ASP A 90 6.57 -3.30 -3.50
CA ASP A 90 7.41 -2.37 -4.25
C ASP A 90 6.57 -1.73 -5.35
N ARG A 91 6.40 -0.41 -5.28
CA ARG A 91 5.61 0.35 -6.25
C ARG A 91 6.46 1.41 -6.90
N THR A 92 6.49 1.41 -8.22
CA THR A 92 7.24 2.37 -9.02
C THR A 92 6.29 3.19 -9.88
N PHE A 93 6.43 4.51 -9.78
CA PHE A 93 5.68 5.49 -10.57
C PHE A 93 6.66 6.22 -11.48
N TYR A 94 6.40 6.17 -12.79
CA TYR A 94 7.26 6.76 -13.80
C TYR A 94 6.72 8.12 -14.22
N PHE A 95 7.31 9.19 -13.73
CA PHE A 95 7.08 10.54 -14.23
C PHE A 95 8.07 10.83 -15.36
N GLN A 96 7.77 11.82 -16.22
CA GLN A 96 8.54 12.12 -17.43
C GLN A 96 10.07 12.06 -17.24
N ASP A 97 10.58 12.74 -16.20
CA ASP A 97 12.03 12.80 -15.95
C ASP A 97 12.45 12.08 -14.65
N LYS A 98 11.54 11.37 -13.97
CA LYS A 98 11.78 10.89 -12.59
C LYS A 98 11.02 9.61 -12.27
N GLU A 99 11.71 8.69 -11.63
CA GLU A 99 11.10 7.55 -10.96
C GLU A 99 10.80 7.88 -9.50
N ARG A 100 9.66 7.39 -9.02
CA ARG A 100 9.27 7.48 -7.61
C ARG A 100 8.89 6.11 -7.09
N TYR A 101 9.43 5.79 -5.92
CA TYR A 101 9.19 4.51 -5.24
C TYR A 101 8.27 4.73 -4.04
N PHE A 102 7.37 3.78 -3.82
CA PHE A 102 6.50 3.72 -2.65
C PHE A 102 6.53 2.30 -2.08
N ASN A 103 7.64 2.01 -1.40
CA ASN A 103 7.92 0.69 -0.88
C ASN A 103 7.33 0.53 0.52
N ALA A 104 6.80 -0.65 0.79
CA ALA A 104 6.29 -1.01 2.10
C ALA A 104 6.56 -2.48 2.39
N VAL A 105 6.69 -2.83 3.67
CA VAL A 105 6.87 -4.20 4.13
C VAL A 105 5.75 -4.50 5.11
N MET A 106 4.92 -5.48 4.80
CA MET A 106 3.81 -5.91 5.63
C MET A 106 4.18 -7.17 6.40
N GLN A 107 3.77 -7.21 7.66
CA GLN A 107 3.95 -8.35 8.55
C GLN A 107 2.64 -8.61 9.29
N LEU A 108 2.26 -9.88 9.45
CA LEU A 108 1.14 -10.25 10.32
C LEU A 108 1.59 -10.24 11.78
N ASP A 109 0.95 -9.41 12.59
CA ASP A 109 1.00 -9.50 14.05
C ASP A 109 -0.10 -10.48 14.49
N GLU A 110 0.29 -11.73 14.74
CA GLU A 110 -0.62 -12.80 15.13
C GLU A 110 -1.24 -12.59 16.51
N GLU A 111 -0.51 -11.93 17.43
CA GLU A 111 -1.01 -11.68 18.79
C GLU A 111 -2.19 -10.72 18.78
N ASN A 112 -2.11 -9.68 17.94
CA ASN A 112 -3.16 -8.67 17.81
C ASN A 112 -4.12 -8.94 16.63
N ASN A 113 -3.83 -9.94 15.80
CA ASN A 113 -4.50 -10.23 14.54
C ASN A 113 -4.66 -8.98 13.66
N GLU A 114 -3.55 -8.26 13.44
CA GLU A 114 -3.48 -7.06 12.61
C GLU A 114 -2.26 -7.17 11.68
N ILE A 115 -2.33 -6.57 10.48
CA ILE A 115 -1.13 -6.40 9.66
C ILE A 115 -0.46 -5.08 10.02
N VAL A 116 0.85 -5.15 10.27
CA VAL A 116 1.74 -4.02 10.49
C VAL A 116 2.46 -3.71 9.19
N ASP A 117 2.36 -2.46 8.73
CA ASP A 117 2.92 -1.97 7.48
C ASP A 117 4.06 -0.98 7.77
N TYR A 118 5.26 -1.34 7.34
CA TYR A 118 6.50 -0.57 7.50
C TYR A 118 6.82 0.15 6.19
N PHE A 119 6.65 1.47 6.17
CA PHE A 119 6.83 2.25 4.95
C PHE A 119 8.26 2.76 4.78
N GLY A 120 8.72 2.79 3.53
CA GLY A 120 9.97 3.41 3.10
C GLY A 120 11.23 2.60 3.34
N GLU A 121 12.36 3.08 2.83
CA GLU A 121 13.69 2.49 3.00
C GLU A 121 14.70 3.62 3.33
N PRO A 122 15.19 3.71 4.58
CA PRO A 122 14.81 2.92 5.77
C PRO A 122 13.34 3.11 6.18
N HIS A 123 12.81 2.15 6.94
CA HIS A 123 11.44 2.20 7.46
C HIS A 123 11.30 3.33 8.49
N LEU A 124 10.68 4.46 8.12
CA LEU A 124 10.52 5.61 9.04
C LEU A 124 9.13 5.68 9.65
N LEU A 125 8.12 5.14 8.98
CA LEU A 125 6.73 5.21 9.38
C LEU A 125 6.19 3.78 9.45
N VAL A 126 5.47 3.49 10.52
CA VAL A 126 4.83 2.19 10.73
C VAL A 126 3.35 2.44 10.99
N SER A 127 2.48 1.67 10.35
CA SER A 127 1.04 1.73 10.59
C SER A 127 0.48 0.34 10.79
N THR A 128 -0.49 0.17 11.70
CA THR A 128 -1.37 -1.00 11.59
C THR A 128 -2.45 -0.74 10.55
N LEU A 129 -2.89 -1.80 9.90
CA LEU A 129 -3.87 -1.77 8.82
C LEU A 129 -5.12 -2.56 9.22
N ASN A 130 -6.27 -2.06 8.80
CA ASN A 130 -7.55 -2.75 8.85
C ASN A 130 -7.96 -3.14 7.44
N PHE A 131 -8.39 -4.40 7.28
CA PHE A 131 -8.83 -4.95 6.01
C PHE A 131 -10.31 -5.33 6.12
N HIS A 132 -11.08 -5.00 5.10
CA HIS A 132 -12.42 -5.54 4.94
C HIS A 132 -12.72 -5.75 3.47
N ILE A 133 -13.64 -6.67 3.20
CA ILE A 133 -14.07 -7.01 1.85
C ILE A 133 -15.53 -6.58 1.73
N ASP A 134 -15.85 -5.83 0.68
CA ASP A 134 -17.23 -5.41 0.44
C ASP A 134 -18.05 -6.51 -0.26
N GLU A 135 -19.35 -6.25 -0.44
CA GLU A 135 -20.29 -7.18 -1.06
C GLU A 135 -19.97 -7.46 -2.54
N LEU A 136 -19.23 -6.57 -3.20
CA LEU A 136 -18.79 -6.72 -4.58
C LEU A 136 -17.45 -7.48 -4.69
N GLY A 137 -16.88 -7.89 -3.56
CA GLY A 137 -15.60 -8.60 -3.50
C GLY A 137 -14.38 -7.70 -3.67
N ALA A 138 -14.51 -6.39 -3.48
CA ALA A 138 -13.38 -5.47 -3.48
C ALA A 138 -12.68 -5.45 -2.11
N MET A 139 -11.36 -5.31 -2.12
CA MET A 139 -10.55 -5.16 -0.92
C MET A 139 -10.51 -3.69 -0.49
N HIS A 140 -10.85 -3.43 0.77
CA HIS A 140 -10.72 -2.12 1.38
C HIS A 140 -9.69 -2.18 2.51
N ILE A 141 -8.70 -1.29 2.43
CA ILE A 141 -7.61 -1.19 3.39
C ILE A 141 -7.63 0.20 4.00
N SER A 142 -7.53 0.28 5.33
CA SER A 142 -7.44 1.55 6.04
C SER A 142 -6.36 1.53 7.10
N SER A 143 -5.65 2.64 7.26
CA SER A 143 -4.66 2.78 8.33
C SER A 143 -5.35 3.00 9.68
N LYS A 144 -4.82 2.40 10.75
CA LYS A 144 -5.27 2.59 12.13
C LYS A 144 -4.26 3.40 12.94
N LYS A 145 -3.40 2.73 13.70
CA LYS A 145 -2.43 3.35 14.60
C LYS A 145 -1.13 3.58 13.85
N GLN A 146 -0.45 4.68 14.12
CA GLN A 146 0.81 5.03 13.44
C GLN A 146 1.92 5.36 14.43
N TRP A 147 3.15 5.03 14.05
CA TRP A 147 4.37 5.28 14.80
C TRP A 147 5.47 5.78 13.87
N PHE A 148 6.32 6.66 14.37
CA PHE A 148 7.63 6.87 13.77
C PHE A 148 8.59 5.79 14.24
N TYR A 149 9.33 5.20 13.31
CA TYR A 149 10.42 4.30 13.62
C TYR A 149 11.74 5.05 13.45
N MET A 150 12.35 5.41 14.58
CA MET A 150 13.62 6.13 14.62
C MET A 150 14.51 5.53 15.70
N PHE A 151 15.81 5.39 15.41
CA PHE A 151 16.81 4.87 16.35
C PHE A 151 16.44 3.51 16.98
N GLY A 152 15.80 2.63 16.20
CA GLY A 152 15.38 1.30 16.66
C GLY A 152 14.19 1.28 17.63
N ARG A 153 13.45 2.39 17.76
CA ARG A 153 12.28 2.49 18.63
C ARG A 153 11.05 2.97 17.86
N LYS A 154 9.89 2.38 18.17
CA LYS A 154 8.56 2.84 17.71
C LYS A 154 8.07 3.96 18.63
N ILE A 155 8.05 5.19 18.13
CA ILE A 155 7.52 6.36 18.84
C ILE A 155 6.09 6.59 18.38
N PRO A 156 5.08 6.54 19.27
CA PRO A 156 3.68 6.72 18.88
C PRO A 156 3.46 8.10 18.28
N LEU A 157 2.81 8.13 17.12
CA LEU A 157 2.47 9.36 16.44
C LEU A 157 1.20 9.96 17.09
N PRO A 158 1.14 11.28 17.35
CA PRO A 158 -0.11 11.92 17.72
C PRO A 158 -1.14 11.78 16.59
N LYS A 159 -2.42 11.54 16.93
CA LYS A 159 -3.51 11.38 15.94
C LYS A 159 -3.59 12.54 14.94
N LEU A 160 -3.25 13.75 15.38
CA LEU A 160 -3.24 14.94 14.54
C LEU A 160 -2.22 14.86 13.38
N LEU A 161 -1.18 14.05 13.54
CA LEU A 161 -0.14 13.82 12.53
C LEU A 161 -0.38 12.55 11.69
N TYR A 162 -1.49 11.84 11.90
CA TYR A 162 -1.77 10.61 11.15
C TYR A 162 -1.92 10.89 9.66
N GLY A 163 -1.35 10.02 8.84
CA GLY A 163 -1.70 9.88 7.43
C GLY A 163 -2.78 8.81 7.32
N GLU A 164 -4.04 9.20 7.45
CA GLU A 164 -5.19 8.32 7.26
C GLU A 164 -5.27 7.88 5.79
N ALA A 165 -4.83 6.65 5.53
CA ALA A 165 -4.95 5.99 4.24
C ALA A 165 -6.28 5.25 4.15
N LYS A 166 -6.95 5.40 3.01
CA LYS A 166 -8.08 4.60 2.55
C LYS A 166 -7.76 4.12 1.15
N ILE A 167 -7.74 2.81 0.98
CA ILE A 167 -7.38 2.15 -0.26
C ILE A 167 -8.54 1.24 -0.62
N VAL A 168 -8.99 1.32 -1.87
CA VAL A 168 -9.96 0.39 -2.43
C VAL A 168 -9.32 -0.26 -3.64
N GLU A 169 -9.32 -1.58 -3.66
CA GLU A 169 -8.85 -2.37 -4.79
C GLU A 169 -9.97 -3.29 -5.26
N SER A 170 -10.29 -3.22 -6.55
CA SER A 170 -11.31 -4.06 -7.18
C SER A 170 -10.77 -4.65 -8.48
N TYR A 171 -11.49 -5.63 -9.03
CA TYR A 171 -11.23 -6.14 -10.37
C TYR A 171 -12.39 -5.75 -11.28
N ASP A 172 -12.08 -5.25 -12.46
CA ASP A 172 -13.04 -4.97 -13.52
C ASP A 172 -13.03 -6.12 -14.52
N GLU A 173 -14.14 -6.86 -14.60
CA GLU A 173 -14.29 -8.02 -15.49
C GLU A 173 -14.45 -7.62 -16.97
N GLU A 174 -15.03 -6.45 -17.26
CA GLU A 174 -15.22 -5.98 -18.64
C GLU A 174 -13.90 -5.53 -19.28
N LEU A 175 -13.09 -4.80 -18.50
CA LEU A 175 -11.79 -4.29 -18.92
C LEU A 175 -10.64 -5.26 -18.60
N GLN A 176 -10.94 -6.36 -17.90
CA GLN A 176 -9.99 -7.36 -17.43
C GLN A 176 -8.76 -6.77 -16.73
N CYS A 177 -8.99 -5.84 -15.81
CA CYS A 177 -7.92 -5.12 -15.12
C CYS A 177 -8.23 -4.90 -13.63
N PHE A 178 -7.18 -4.78 -12.83
CA PHE A 178 -7.29 -4.32 -11.46
C PHE A 178 -7.49 -2.82 -11.44
N ARG A 179 -8.38 -2.35 -10.56
CA ARG A 179 -8.59 -0.95 -10.23
C ARG A 179 -8.08 -0.69 -8.83
N ILE A 180 -7.39 0.43 -8.66
CA ILE A 180 -6.92 0.89 -7.36
C ILE A 180 -7.29 2.36 -7.17
N HIS A 181 -7.81 2.68 -6.00
CA HIS A 181 -8.00 4.05 -5.56
C HIS A 181 -7.43 4.22 -4.16
N VAL A 182 -6.40 5.05 -4.04
CA VAL A 182 -5.75 5.38 -2.78
C VAL A 182 -6.03 6.83 -2.45
N GLN A 183 -6.43 7.06 -1.21
CA GLN A 183 -6.61 8.38 -0.63
C GLN A 183 -5.88 8.44 0.70
N VAL A 184 -4.91 9.34 0.80
CA VAL A 184 -4.20 9.61 2.05
C VAL A 184 -4.50 11.04 2.47
N ARG A 185 -4.96 11.21 3.70
CA ARG A 185 -5.39 12.49 4.27
C ARG A 185 -4.86 12.60 5.69
N ASN A 186 -4.60 13.81 6.13
CA ASN A 186 -4.21 14.12 7.49
C ASN A 186 -5.29 14.99 8.14
N PRO A 187 -5.64 14.76 9.41
CA PRO A 187 -6.70 15.51 10.08
C PRO A 187 -6.49 17.03 10.13
N LEU A 188 -5.24 17.50 10.19
CA LEU A 188 -4.91 18.92 10.27
C LEU A 188 -4.72 19.58 8.90
N ILE A 189 -3.90 18.97 8.04
CA ILE A 189 -3.46 19.61 6.78
C ILE A 189 -4.26 19.14 5.56
N GLY A 190 -5.26 18.29 5.76
CA GLY A 190 -6.17 17.83 4.72
C GLY A 190 -5.58 16.73 3.83
N SER A 191 -5.95 16.70 2.55
CA SER A 191 -5.46 15.68 1.61
C SER A 191 -3.94 15.73 1.49
N LEU A 192 -3.26 14.60 1.75
CA LEU A 192 -1.82 14.47 1.54
C LEU A 192 -1.52 14.16 0.07
N PHE A 193 -2.10 13.06 -0.41
CA PHE A 193 -2.08 12.66 -1.81
C PHE A 193 -3.17 11.64 -2.06
N SER A 194 -3.54 11.48 -3.32
CA SER A 194 -4.46 10.45 -3.76
C SER A 194 -4.07 10.02 -5.16
N TYR A 195 -4.29 8.75 -5.49
CA TYR A 195 -4.15 8.28 -6.85
C TYR A 195 -5.21 7.26 -7.18
N LYS A 196 -5.61 7.24 -8.44
CA LYS A 196 -6.49 6.21 -8.98
C LYS A 196 -5.96 5.75 -10.32
N GLY A 197 -6.16 4.47 -10.62
CA GLY A 197 -5.68 3.91 -11.86
C GLY A 197 -6.03 2.45 -12.04
N THR A 198 -5.48 1.90 -13.11
CA THR A 198 -5.67 0.51 -13.49
C THR A 198 -4.35 -0.16 -13.85
N PHE A 199 -4.28 -1.46 -13.62
CA PHE A 199 -3.13 -2.29 -13.99
C PHE A 199 -3.56 -3.73 -14.22
N VAL A 200 -2.70 -4.49 -14.90
CA VAL A 200 -2.90 -5.91 -15.19
C VAL A 200 -1.73 -6.72 -14.64
N GLU A 201 -1.96 -7.99 -14.37
CA GLU A 201 -0.90 -8.93 -14.03
C GLU A 201 0.05 -9.08 -15.24
N ARG A 202 1.35 -8.93 -15.01
CA ARG A 202 2.37 -9.15 -16.04
C ARG A 202 2.49 -10.65 -16.29
N LYS A 203 2.49 -11.04 -17.57
CA LYS A 203 2.66 -12.43 -18.00
C LYS A 203 4.12 -12.88 -17.93
#